data_AF-A0A929CCT8-F1
#
_entry.id   AF-A0A929CCT8-F1
#
_cell.length_a   1.000
_cell.length_b   1.000
_cell.length_c   1.000
_cell.angle_alpha   90.00
_cell.angle_beta   90.00
_cell.angle_gamma   90.00
#
_symmetry.space_group_name_H-M   'P 1'
#
loop_
_entity.id
_entity.type
_entity.pdbx_description
1 polymer ?
#
loop_
_entity_poly.entity_id
_entity_poly.type
_entity_poly.pdbx_seq_one_letter_code
_entity_poly.pdbx_strand_id
1 'polypeptide(L)'
;TCHTQMIRPFRSETERYGEYSKAGEFVYDHPFLFGSKRTGPDLAREGVVSGKCYKPDSWHYNHMKDPRIVSPQSLMPAYPWLITDDLDISTTARKIEVMQYLGVPYEEGYSQRANDELRLQAEKIAEGLKASGIDVDPDKEIIALIAYLQRLGTDIHNK
;
A
#
# COMPACT_ATOMS: atom_id res chain seq x y z
N THR A 1 -15.22 5.46 4.10
CA THR A 1 -14.44 4.38 3.47
C THR A 1 -14.88 4.20 2.04
N CYS A 2 -13.96 4.30 1.07
CA CYS A 2 -14.27 4.29 -0.38
C CYS A 2 -13.79 3.04 -1.11
N HIS A 3 -12.78 2.36 -0.57
CA HIS A 3 -12.12 1.20 -1.16
C HIS A 3 -12.34 -0.03 -0.30
N THR A 4 -12.33 -1.19 -0.97
CA THR A 4 -12.32 -2.51 -0.34
C THR A 4 -10.99 -3.18 -0.60
N GLN A 5 -10.66 -4.17 0.23
CA GLN A 5 -9.52 -5.07 0.04
C GLN A 5 -10.01 -6.52 0.19
N MET A 6 -11.01 -6.89 -0.60
CA MET A 6 -11.57 -8.24 -0.59
C MET A 6 -12.27 -8.54 -1.91
N ILE A 7 -11.59 -9.27 -2.79
CA ILE A 7 -12.14 -9.71 -4.08
C ILE A 7 -12.99 -10.95 -3.86
N ARG A 8 -14.25 -10.88 -4.29
CA ARG A 8 -15.21 -11.97 -4.17
C ARG A 8 -14.98 -13.03 -5.25
N PRO A 9 -15.29 -14.32 -4.99
CA PRO A 9 -15.07 -15.41 -5.94
C PRO A 9 -16.15 -15.45 -7.05
N PHE A 10 -16.35 -14.33 -7.73
CA PHE A 10 -17.20 -14.21 -8.92
C PHE A 10 -16.34 -13.98 -10.14
N ARG A 11 -16.69 -14.61 -11.27
CA ARG A 11 -15.97 -14.44 -12.54
C ARG A 11 -15.78 -12.97 -12.93
N SER A 12 -16.80 -12.14 -12.72
CA SER A 12 -16.73 -10.71 -13.06
C SER A 12 -15.75 -9.92 -12.19
N GLU A 13 -15.58 -10.30 -10.92
CA GLU A 13 -14.59 -9.68 -10.04
C GLU A 13 -13.19 -10.17 -10.36
N THR A 14 -13.05 -11.47 -10.63
CA THR A 14 -11.73 -12.02 -10.94
C THR A 14 -11.19 -11.49 -12.27
N GLU A 15 -12.07 -11.30 -13.26
CA GLU A 15 -11.70 -10.63 -14.51
C GLU A 15 -11.31 -9.17 -14.33
N ARG A 16 -11.90 -8.47 -13.36
CA ARG A 16 -11.63 -7.05 -13.12
C ARG A 16 -10.38 -6.82 -12.29
N TYR A 17 -10.24 -7.55 -11.19
CA TYR A 17 -9.25 -7.27 -10.14
C TYR A 17 -8.14 -8.32 -10.07
N GLY A 18 -8.34 -9.52 -10.61
CA GLY A 18 -7.40 -10.65 -10.48
C GLY A 18 -7.92 -11.75 -9.56
N GLU A 19 -7.04 -12.66 -9.14
CA GLU A 19 -7.40 -13.81 -8.29
C GLU A 19 -8.20 -13.39 -7.05
N TYR A 20 -9.26 -14.12 -6.72
CA TYR A 20 -10.10 -13.84 -5.56
C TYR A 20 -9.30 -13.88 -4.25
N SER A 21 -9.76 -13.15 -3.23
CA SER A 21 -9.05 -13.06 -1.96
C SER A 21 -9.14 -14.34 -1.14
N LYS A 22 -8.03 -14.73 -0.50
CA LYS A 22 -7.91 -15.93 0.34
C LYS A 22 -7.72 -15.51 1.80
N ALA A 23 -8.29 -16.29 2.72
CA ALA A 23 -8.22 -15.99 4.15
C ALA A 23 -6.77 -15.86 4.67
N GLY A 24 -5.84 -16.63 4.11
CA GLY A 24 -4.41 -16.59 4.48
C GLY A 24 -3.73 -15.23 4.24
N GLU A 25 -4.27 -14.39 3.35
CA GLU A 25 -3.69 -13.09 3.03
C GLU A 25 -3.90 -12.04 4.13
N PHE A 26 -4.89 -12.27 4.99
CA PHE A 26 -5.33 -11.31 6.00
C PHE A 26 -4.95 -11.71 7.43
N VAL A 27 -4.14 -12.77 7.57
CA VAL A 27 -3.80 -13.36 8.88
C VAL A 27 -3.06 -12.35 9.77
N TYR A 28 -2.29 -11.44 9.17
CA TYR A 28 -1.52 -10.43 9.89
C TYR A 28 -2.17 -9.05 9.92
N ASP A 29 -3.41 -8.91 9.43
CA ASP A 29 -4.11 -7.62 9.37
C ASP A 29 -4.85 -7.33 10.69
N HIS A 30 -4.32 -6.40 11.47
CA HIS A 30 -4.89 -5.98 12.75
C HIS A 30 -5.16 -4.45 12.76
N PRO A 31 -6.42 -4.00 12.60
CA PRO A 31 -7.61 -4.76 12.21
C PRO A 31 -7.66 -5.05 10.69
N PHE A 32 -8.58 -5.93 10.28
CA PHE A 32 -8.83 -6.21 8.88
C PHE A 32 -9.35 -4.98 8.10
N LEU A 33 -8.98 -4.86 6.83
CA LEU A 33 -9.35 -3.74 5.96
C LEU A 33 -10.18 -4.15 4.72
N PHE A 34 -10.96 -5.23 4.83
CA PHE A 34 -11.78 -5.78 3.73
C PHE A 34 -12.68 -4.73 3.05
N GLY A 35 -13.12 -3.73 3.83
CA GLY A 35 -14.02 -2.68 3.39
C GLY A 35 -15.47 -3.15 3.25
N SER A 36 -16.40 -2.20 3.26
CA SER A 36 -17.85 -2.45 3.22
C SER A 36 -18.57 -1.70 2.11
N LYS A 37 -17.86 -0.80 1.40
CA LYS A 37 -18.41 0.03 0.33
C LYS A 37 -17.33 0.27 -0.73
N ARG A 38 -17.73 0.18 -2.01
CA ARG A 38 -16.90 0.50 -3.17
C ARG A 38 -17.43 1.78 -3.84
N THR A 39 -16.83 2.90 -3.50
CA THR A 39 -16.96 4.14 -4.29
C THR A 39 -15.80 4.23 -5.29
N GLY A 40 -14.60 3.85 -4.85
CA GLY A 40 -13.47 3.53 -5.71
C GLY A 40 -13.33 2.01 -5.93
N PRO A 41 -12.36 1.59 -6.76
CA PRO A 41 -12.08 0.18 -7.03
C PRO A 41 -11.59 -0.60 -5.79
N ASP A 42 -11.64 -1.93 -5.85
CA ASP A 42 -10.97 -2.79 -4.86
C ASP A 42 -9.45 -2.71 -5.04
N LEU A 43 -8.70 -2.69 -3.92
CA LEU A 43 -7.25 -2.51 -3.88
C LEU A 43 -6.47 -3.80 -3.55
N ALA A 44 -7.14 -4.94 -3.34
CA ALA A 44 -6.50 -6.16 -2.85
C ALA A 44 -5.40 -6.74 -3.78
N ARG A 45 -5.25 -6.22 -5.00
CA ARG A 45 -4.28 -6.68 -6.01
C ARG A 45 -3.50 -5.53 -6.64
N GLU A 46 -3.46 -4.37 -5.97
CA GLU A 46 -2.81 -3.17 -6.52
C GLU A 46 -1.29 -3.37 -6.72
N GLY A 47 -0.63 -4.13 -5.83
CA GLY A 47 0.80 -4.40 -5.89
C GLY A 47 1.23 -5.53 -6.83
N VAL A 48 0.29 -6.25 -7.46
CA VAL A 48 0.63 -7.39 -8.33
C VAL A 48 1.12 -6.87 -9.68
N VAL A 49 2.44 -6.83 -9.90
CA VAL A 49 3.07 -6.24 -11.11
C VAL A 49 2.53 -6.78 -12.44
N SER A 50 2.21 -8.07 -12.52
CA SER A 50 1.61 -8.70 -13.71
C SER A 50 0.09 -8.55 -13.79
N GLY A 51 -0.53 -7.95 -12.77
CA GLY A 51 -1.96 -7.80 -12.60
C GLY A 51 -2.53 -6.60 -13.32
N LYS A 52 -3.83 -6.67 -13.64
CA LYS A 52 -4.57 -5.61 -14.34
C LYS A 52 -4.67 -4.31 -13.50
N CYS A 53 -4.62 -4.44 -12.18
CA CYS A 53 -4.73 -3.32 -11.25
C CYS A 53 -3.43 -2.55 -11.09
N TYR A 54 -2.27 -3.14 -11.41
CA TYR A 54 -0.97 -2.54 -11.15
C TYR A 54 -0.81 -1.12 -11.69
N LYS A 55 -0.25 -0.26 -10.85
CA LYS A 55 0.15 1.10 -11.21
C LYS A 55 1.57 1.36 -10.69
N PRO A 56 2.41 2.06 -11.46
CA PRO A 56 3.74 2.43 -10.99
C PRO A 56 3.65 3.49 -9.88
N ASP A 57 4.71 3.63 -9.10
CA ASP A 57 4.81 4.59 -7.98
C ASP A 57 4.49 6.02 -8.42
N SER A 58 4.95 6.42 -9.61
CA SER A 58 4.69 7.73 -10.19
C SER A 58 3.21 7.98 -10.48
N TRP A 59 2.46 6.94 -10.83
CA TRP A 59 1.00 7.04 -10.98
C TRP A 59 0.33 7.23 -9.61
N HIS A 60 0.74 6.46 -8.60
CA HIS A 60 0.21 6.61 -7.24
C HIS A 60 0.48 7.99 -6.66
N TYR A 61 1.70 8.51 -6.81
CA TYR A 61 2.06 9.86 -6.38
C TYR A 61 1.14 10.91 -7.03
N ASN A 62 1.01 10.89 -8.36
CA ASN A 62 0.17 11.85 -9.08
C ASN A 62 -1.32 11.69 -8.75
N HIS A 63 -1.79 10.45 -8.57
CA HIS A 63 -3.15 10.17 -8.18
C HIS A 63 -3.47 10.70 -6.78
N MET A 64 -2.55 10.60 -5.81
CA MET A 64 -2.75 11.16 -4.48
C MET A 64 -2.65 12.70 -4.48
N LYS A 65 -1.77 13.26 -5.30
CA LYS A 65 -1.65 14.71 -5.51
C LYS A 65 -2.95 15.32 -6.04
N ASP A 66 -3.46 14.76 -7.13
CA ASP A 66 -4.77 15.08 -7.67
C ASP A 66 -5.28 13.91 -8.54
N PRO A 67 -6.29 13.16 -8.07
CA PRO A 67 -6.81 12.00 -8.79
C PRO A 67 -7.28 12.31 -10.21
N ARG A 68 -7.69 13.56 -10.46
CA ARG A 68 -8.22 14.01 -11.76
C ARG A 68 -7.15 14.19 -12.84
N ILE A 69 -5.87 14.26 -12.46
CA ILE A 69 -4.75 14.33 -13.41
C ILE A 69 -4.65 13.03 -14.22
N VAL A 70 -4.76 11.89 -13.54
CA VAL A 70 -4.60 10.57 -14.15
C VAL A 70 -5.93 9.90 -14.48
N SER A 71 -7.01 10.31 -13.80
CA SER A 71 -8.37 9.81 -14.01
C SER A 71 -9.35 10.99 -13.97
N PRO A 72 -9.65 11.64 -15.13
CA PRO A 72 -10.43 12.89 -15.17
C PRO A 72 -11.81 12.83 -14.52
N GLN A 73 -12.41 11.64 -14.44
CA GLN A 73 -13.73 11.41 -13.84
C GLN A 73 -13.66 10.90 -12.39
N SER A 74 -12.49 10.94 -11.76
CA SER A 74 -12.31 10.47 -10.39
C SER A 74 -13.11 11.31 -9.39
N LEU A 75 -13.85 10.63 -8.53
CA LEU A 75 -14.55 11.22 -7.38
C LEU A 75 -13.70 11.16 -6.10
N MET A 76 -12.49 10.61 -6.17
CA MET A 76 -11.59 10.54 -5.01
C MET A 76 -11.15 11.95 -4.61
N PRO A 77 -11.15 12.29 -3.31
CA PRO A 77 -10.54 13.52 -2.82
C PRO A 77 -9.04 13.54 -3.10
N ALA A 78 -8.46 14.74 -3.27
CA ALA A 78 -7.01 14.89 -3.31
C ALA A 78 -6.42 14.81 -1.89
N TYR A 79 -5.21 14.24 -1.77
CA TYR A 79 -4.46 14.08 -0.53
C TYR A 79 -3.06 14.74 -0.63
N PRO A 80 -2.97 16.03 -1.01
CA PRO A 80 -1.68 16.69 -1.26
C PRO A 80 -0.79 16.80 0.00
N TRP A 81 -1.37 16.77 1.20
CA TRP A 81 -0.61 16.83 2.45
C TRP A 81 0.32 15.64 2.65
N LEU A 82 -0.01 14.46 2.10
CA LEU A 82 0.87 13.29 2.15
C LEU A 82 2.23 13.54 1.48
N ILE A 83 2.29 14.52 0.57
CA ILE A 83 3.51 14.90 -0.14
C ILE A 83 4.34 15.89 0.69
N THR A 84 3.69 16.68 1.54
CA THR A 84 4.36 17.72 2.34
C THR A 84 4.76 17.22 3.72
N ASP A 85 3.94 16.36 4.32
CA ASP A 85 4.04 15.95 5.71
C ASP A 85 5.11 14.86 5.89
N ASP A 86 5.88 15.00 6.96
CA ASP A 86 6.95 14.06 7.33
C ASP A 86 6.37 12.86 8.10
N LEU A 87 6.88 11.67 7.80
CA LEU A 87 6.51 10.42 8.43
C LEU A 87 7.11 10.33 9.84
N ASP A 88 6.26 10.28 10.87
CA ASP A 88 6.69 9.98 12.23
C ASP A 88 6.96 8.48 12.44
N ILE A 89 8.24 8.13 12.52
CA ILE A 89 8.73 6.77 12.76
C ILE A 89 9.02 6.46 14.24
N SER A 90 8.72 7.37 15.16
CA SER A 90 9.01 7.21 16.59
C SER A 90 8.28 6.02 17.22
N THR A 91 7.12 5.65 16.67
CA THR A 91 6.25 4.58 17.20
C THR A 91 6.38 3.24 16.45
N THR A 92 7.18 3.16 15.39
CA THR A 92 7.30 1.97 14.54
C THR A 92 7.74 0.73 15.33
N ALA A 93 8.79 0.87 16.15
CA ALA A 93 9.29 -0.22 16.99
C ALA A 93 8.20 -0.76 17.92
N ARG A 94 7.44 0.15 18.56
CA ARG A 94 6.35 -0.23 19.46
C ARG A 94 5.20 -0.92 18.73
N LYS A 95 4.86 -0.47 17.52
CA LYS A 95 3.84 -1.13 16.68
C LYS A 95 4.24 -2.57 16.35
N ILE A 96 5.50 -2.80 16.00
CA ILE A 96 6.02 -4.15 15.70
C ILE A 96 5.95 -5.06 16.93
N GLU A 97 6.37 -4.59 18.10
CA GLU A 97 6.26 -5.36 19.35
C GLU A 97 4.81 -5.74 19.67
N VAL A 98 3.86 -4.83 19.43
CA VAL A 98 2.43 -5.12 19.62
C VAL A 98 1.95 -6.15 18.59
N MET A 99 2.40 -6.07 17.33
CA MET A 99 2.07 -7.05 16.31
C MET A 99 2.64 -8.44 16.65
N GLN A 100 3.86 -8.51 17.19
CA GLN A 100 4.44 -9.75 17.72
C GLN A 100 3.57 -10.33 18.84
N TYR A 101 3.14 -9.50 19.78
CA TYR A 101 2.24 -9.91 20.85
C TYR A 101 0.89 -10.43 20.33
N LEU A 102 0.38 -9.87 19.23
CA LEU A 102 -0.85 -10.33 18.56
C LEU A 102 -0.65 -11.61 17.73
N GLY A 103 0.57 -12.12 17.61
CA GLY A 103 0.89 -13.37 16.92
C GLY A 103 1.47 -13.21 15.52
N VAL A 104 1.80 -11.98 15.08
CA VAL A 104 2.50 -11.75 13.81
C VAL A 104 3.97 -12.14 13.96
N PRO A 105 4.51 -13.04 13.11
CA PRO A 105 5.81 -13.67 13.32
C PRO A 105 6.97 -12.79 12.86
N TYR A 106 7.09 -11.57 13.39
CA TYR A 106 8.34 -10.80 13.26
C TYR A 106 9.44 -11.47 14.08
N GLU A 107 10.66 -11.48 13.53
CA GLU A 107 11.85 -12.01 14.21
C GLU A 107 12.09 -11.33 15.57
N GLU A 108 12.67 -12.08 16.51
CA GLU A 108 13.06 -11.52 17.80
C GLU A 108 14.06 -10.37 17.58
N GLY A 109 13.80 -9.21 18.18
CA GLY A 109 14.62 -8.01 17.99
C GLY A 109 14.37 -7.24 16.69
N TYR A 110 13.43 -7.65 15.84
CA TYR A 110 13.12 -6.94 14.59
C TYR A 110 12.79 -5.45 14.82
N SER A 111 12.13 -5.11 15.94
CA SER A 111 11.79 -3.73 16.30
C SER A 111 13.01 -2.80 16.38
N GLN A 112 14.22 -3.31 16.64
CA GLN A 112 15.44 -2.51 16.75
C GLN A 112 16.02 -2.09 15.39
N ARG A 113 15.76 -2.89 14.34
CA ARG A 113 16.26 -2.66 12.97
C ARG A 113 15.18 -2.21 11.98
N ALA A 114 13.91 -2.23 12.39
CA ALA A 114 12.77 -1.92 11.53
C ALA A 114 12.83 -0.53 10.89
N ASN A 115 13.27 0.49 11.64
CA ASN A 115 13.40 1.84 11.11
C ASN A 115 14.53 1.96 10.08
N ASP A 116 15.56 1.10 10.15
CA ASP A 116 16.63 1.09 9.16
C ASP A 116 16.15 0.45 7.86
N GLU A 117 15.42 -0.67 7.94
CA GLU A 117 14.81 -1.31 6.77
C GLU A 117 13.73 -0.44 6.12
N LEU A 118 12.94 0.27 6.93
CA LEU A 118 11.96 1.26 6.46
C LEU A 118 12.64 2.34 5.62
N ARG A 119 13.77 2.89 6.10
CA ARG A 119 14.53 3.93 5.36
C ARG A 119 15.08 3.41 4.05
N LEU A 120 15.65 2.19 4.04
CA LEU A 120 16.14 1.57 2.81
C LEU A 120 15.02 1.37 1.77
N GLN A 121 13.84 0.95 2.21
CA GLN A 121 12.68 0.84 1.33
C GLN A 121 12.23 2.21 0.82
N ALA A 122 12.19 3.22 1.69
CA ALA A 122 11.78 4.57 1.35
C ALA A 122 12.73 5.22 0.33
N GLU A 123 14.04 5.09 0.51
CA GLU A 123 15.07 5.56 -0.41
C GLU A 123 14.89 4.96 -1.80
N LYS A 124 14.67 3.64 -1.87
CA LYS A 124 14.44 2.93 -3.14
C LYS A 124 13.21 3.46 -3.89
N ILE A 125 12.12 3.75 -3.19
CA ILE A 125 10.90 4.30 -3.80
C ILE A 125 11.14 5.74 -4.27
N ALA A 126 11.79 6.57 -3.45
CA ALA A 126 12.13 7.94 -3.80
C ALA A 126 13.05 8.00 -5.03
N GLU A 127 14.05 7.13 -5.13
CA GLU A 127 14.90 7.01 -6.31
C GLU A 127 14.11 6.61 -7.57
N GLY A 128 13.18 5.66 -7.45
CA GLY A 128 12.28 5.27 -8.54
C GLY A 128 11.37 6.40 -9.02
N LEU A 129 10.87 7.21 -8.09
CA LEU A 129 10.08 8.41 -8.39
C LEU A 129 10.95 9.48 -9.07
N LYS A 130 12.19 9.68 -8.60
CA LYS A 130 13.14 10.62 -9.20
C LYS A 130 13.49 10.25 -10.63
N ALA A 131 13.69 8.97 -10.92
CA ALA A 131 13.88 8.45 -12.29
C ALA A 131 12.65 8.71 -13.19
N SER A 132 11.47 8.86 -12.60
CA SER A 132 10.22 9.22 -13.28
C SER A 132 9.97 10.74 -13.34
N GLY A 133 10.93 11.56 -12.90
CA GLY A 133 10.84 13.03 -12.91
C GLY A 133 10.12 13.65 -11.70
N ILE A 134 9.91 12.89 -10.63
CA ILE A 134 9.26 13.34 -9.39
C ILE A 134 10.31 13.38 -8.28
N ASP A 135 10.68 14.56 -7.83
CA ASP A 135 11.61 14.74 -6.69
C ASP A 135 10.80 14.85 -5.39
N VAL A 136 11.02 13.91 -4.48
CA VAL A 136 10.34 13.83 -3.18
C VAL A 136 11.29 13.23 -2.15
N ASP A 137 11.28 13.77 -0.94
CA ASP A 137 12.12 13.25 0.13
C ASP A 137 11.63 11.87 0.60
N PRO A 138 12.54 10.93 0.95
CA PRO A 138 12.16 9.58 1.40
C PRO A 138 11.32 9.56 2.68
N ASP A 139 11.39 10.61 3.50
CA ASP A 139 10.71 10.70 4.78
C ASP A 139 9.25 11.18 4.67
N LYS A 140 8.72 11.42 3.47
CA LYS A 140 7.33 11.87 3.29
C LYS A 140 6.31 10.75 3.46
N GLU A 141 5.13 11.07 4.00
CA GLU A 141 4.05 10.09 4.21
C GLU A 141 3.60 9.39 2.91
N ILE A 142 3.67 10.08 1.77
CA ILE A 142 3.33 9.51 0.45
C ILE A 142 4.19 8.28 0.11
N ILE A 143 5.46 8.26 0.55
CA ILE A 143 6.36 7.12 0.32
C ILE A 143 5.86 5.89 1.07
N ALA A 144 5.45 6.05 2.34
CA ALA A 144 4.88 4.97 3.12
C ALA A 144 3.56 4.44 2.53
N LEU A 145 2.71 5.34 2.02
CA LEU A 145 1.45 4.92 1.37
C LEU A 145 1.72 4.13 0.09
N ILE A 146 2.65 4.59 -0.76
CA ILE A 146 3.04 3.88 -1.98
C ILE A 146 3.61 2.50 -1.62
N ALA A 147 4.52 2.43 -0.64
CA ALA A 147 5.09 1.17 -0.15
C ALA A 147 3.99 0.18 0.27
N TYR A 148 2.98 0.66 0.99
CA TYR A 148 1.82 -0.14 1.40
C TYR A 148 1.00 -0.64 0.20
N LEU A 149 0.63 0.24 -0.73
CA LEU A 149 -0.18 -0.12 -1.90
C LEU A 149 0.55 -1.14 -2.80
N GLN A 150 1.85 -0.96 -3.00
CA GLN A 150 2.70 -1.89 -3.76
C GLN A 150 2.86 -3.26 -3.10
N ARG A 151 2.55 -3.38 -1.80
CA ARG A 151 2.60 -4.65 -1.07
C ARG A 151 1.32 -5.47 -1.22
N LEU A 152 0.20 -4.86 -1.60
CA LEU A 152 -1.12 -5.49 -1.60
C LEU A 152 -1.25 -6.60 -2.65
N GLY A 153 -1.57 -7.80 -2.18
CA GLY A 153 -1.86 -8.97 -3.01
C GLY A 153 -0.63 -9.68 -3.57
N THR A 154 0.59 -9.27 -3.22
CA THR A 154 1.81 -9.91 -3.73
C THR A 154 2.07 -11.30 -3.13
N ASP A 155 1.57 -11.57 -1.93
CA ASP A 155 1.79 -12.84 -1.21
C ASP A 155 1.11 -14.05 -1.85
N ILE A 156 0.09 -13.86 -2.68
CA ILE A 156 -0.63 -14.96 -3.31
C ILE A 156 0.16 -15.66 -4.42
N HIS A 157 1.19 -14.99 -4.94
CA HIS A 157 2.00 -15.47 -6.07
C HIS A 157 3.39 -15.99 -5.66
N ASN A 158 3.84 -15.67 -4.44
CA ASN A 158 5.10 -16.17 -3.91
C ASN A 158 4.86 -17.55 -3.27
N LYS A 159 5.14 -18.60 -4.04
CA LYS A 159 5.34 -19.95 -3.51
C LYS A 159 6.83 -20.28 -3.48
#